data_AF-A0A6C0HC97-F1
#
_entry.id   AF-A0A6C0HC97-F1
#
_cell.length_a   1.000
_cell.length_b   1.000
_cell.length_c   1.000
_cell.angle_alpha   90.00
_cell.angle_beta   90.00
_cell.angle_gamma   90.00
#
_symmetry.space_group_name_H-M   'P 1'
#
loop_
_entity.id
_entity.type
_entity.pdbx_description
1 polymer ?
#
loop_
_entity_poly.entity_id
_entity_poly.type
_entity_poly.pdbx_seq_one_letter_code
_entity_poly.pdbx_strand_id
1 'polypeptide(L)'
;MFSNEVKVNYHRPMYNPVYTSNKMGIGAGGAGEFSLISDYDLVDLKVIQTFYSSKIKDKLYEHIPNDYDKYIKLYYAIEKIKSKITNQKLLTMVQIAQDTLQGAINAYALYGTNIALTIDKVGLKKTIEDILSGKNEKFIEMAQATGQLVITKTFKLAPLFNYYIIVYGMPAFGVGFDPIKIKFLTDVLVKNGINPYK
;
A
#
# COMPACT_ATOMS: atom_id res chain seq x y z
N MET A 1 37.68 0.95 -17.24
CA MET A 1 37.42 0.51 -15.86
C MET A 1 36.09 1.10 -15.43
N PHE A 2 35.09 0.26 -15.14
CA PHE A 2 33.78 0.73 -14.67
C PHE A 2 33.79 0.70 -13.14
N SER A 3 33.75 1.85 -12.49
CA SER A 3 33.61 1.96 -11.04
C SER A 3 32.16 1.67 -10.64
N ASN A 4 31.95 0.60 -9.90
CA ASN A 4 30.65 0.26 -9.31
C ASN A 4 30.45 1.08 -8.03
N GLU A 5 30.16 2.37 -8.18
CA GLU A 5 29.65 3.16 -7.06
C GLU A 5 28.15 2.85 -6.90
N VAL A 6 27.84 1.94 -5.98
CA VAL A 6 26.49 1.82 -5.46
C VAL A 6 26.18 3.14 -4.75
N LYS A 7 25.52 4.08 -5.45
CA LYS A 7 24.85 5.20 -4.79
C LYS A 7 23.75 4.62 -3.92
N VAL A 8 24.09 4.37 -2.65
CA VAL A 8 23.16 4.05 -1.59
C VAL A 8 22.09 5.14 -1.64
N ASN A 9 20.83 4.73 -1.87
CA ASN A 9 19.68 5.62 -1.91
C ASN A 9 19.83 6.65 -0.79
N TYR A 10 19.92 7.93 -1.17
CA TYR A 10 19.77 9.03 -0.25
C TYR A 10 18.48 8.78 0.51
N HIS A 11 18.61 8.46 1.79
CA HIS A 11 17.47 8.38 2.68
C HIS A 11 16.79 9.73 2.56
N ARG A 12 15.55 9.75 2.05
CA ARG A 12 14.72 10.94 2.14
C ARG A 12 14.76 11.33 3.62
N PRO A 13 15.22 12.53 3.99
CA PRO A 13 15.26 12.91 5.39
C PRO A 13 13.86 12.72 5.93
N MET A 14 13.71 11.83 6.94
CA MET A 14 12.46 11.73 7.68
C MET A 14 12.27 13.10 8.31
N TYR A 15 11.27 13.84 7.85
CA TYR A 15 10.91 15.13 8.41
C TYR A 15 10.76 14.98 9.93
N ASN A 16 11.45 15.85 10.66
CA ASN A 16 11.37 15.94 12.12
C ASN A 16 9.92 16.28 12.51
N PRO A 17 9.18 15.39 13.20
CA PRO A 17 7.78 15.64 13.47
C PRO A 17 7.60 16.56 14.68
N VAL A 18 6.66 17.50 14.52
CA VAL A 18 6.05 18.36 15.55
C VAL A 18 6.93 19.49 16.10
N TYR A 19 6.71 20.70 15.59
CA TYR A 19 6.98 21.94 16.34
C TYR A 19 5.88 22.13 17.38
N THR A 20 6.20 21.99 18.66
CA THR A 20 5.28 22.33 19.75
C THR A 20 5.33 23.84 19.98
N SER A 21 4.26 24.55 19.64
CA SER A 21 3.99 25.86 20.24
C SER A 21 2.95 25.66 21.35
N ASN A 22 3.41 25.30 22.54
CA ASN A 22 2.54 25.18 23.70
C ASN A 22 2.01 26.58 24.07
N LYS A 23 0.73 26.83 23.82
CA LYS A 23 -0.05 27.81 24.57
C LYS A 23 -1.14 27.06 25.34
N MET A 24 -0.95 26.94 26.66
CA MET A 24 -1.97 26.42 27.56
C MET A 24 -3.13 27.41 27.63
N GLY A 25 -4.27 27.04 27.03
CA GLY A 25 -5.55 27.67 27.30
C GLY A 25 -6.36 26.81 28.25
N ILE A 26 -6.40 27.19 29.53
CA ILE A 26 -7.33 26.62 30.51
C ILE A 26 -8.73 27.15 30.14
N GLY A 27 -9.60 26.26 29.69
CA GLY A 27 -10.99 26.57 29.38
C GLY A 27 -11.86 25.40 29.81
N ALA A 28 -12.60 25.61 30.91
CA ALA A 28 -13.62 24.70 31.42
C ALA A 28 -14.79 24.65 30.44
N GLY A 29 -15.08 23.47 29.90
CA GLY A 29 -16.25 23.20 29.05
C GLY A 29 -17.15 22.18 29.75
N GLY A 30 -18.40 22.59 30.01
CA GLY A 30 -19.39 21.78 30.71
C GLY A 30 -19.83 20.55 29.91
N ALA A 31 -20.33 19.54 30.62
CA ALA A 31 -20.71 18.21 30.13
C ALA A 31 -21.82 18.15 29.06
N GLY A 32 -22.31 19.29 28.55
CA GLY A 32 -23.38 19.35 27.56
C GLY A 32 -22.94 19.25 26.09
N GLU A 33 -21.65 19.38 25.77
CA GLU A 33 -21.17 19.47 24.37
C GLU A 33 -21.07 18.12 23.64
N PHE A 34 -20.94 16.99 24.36
CA PHE A 34 -20.99 15.66 23.75
C PHE A 34 -22.40 15.23 23.34
N SER A 35 -23.44 15.93 23.82
CA SER A 35 -24.85 15.65 23.51
C SER A 35 -25.22 15.92 22.04
N LEU A 36 -24.35 16.54 21.25
CA LEU A 36 -24.61 16.93 19.86
C LEU A 36 -24.16 15.90 18.81
N ILE A 37 -23.28 14.97 19.20
CA ILE A 37 -22.89 13.84 18.35
C ILE A 37 -23.83 12.68 18.66
N SER A 38 -24.68 12.33 17.70
CA SER A 38 -25.58 11.19 17.87
C SER A 38 -24.82 9.86 17.82
N ASP A 39 -25.43 8.78 18.31
CA ASP A 39 -24.84 7.44 18.19
C ASP A 39 -24.55 7.06 16.73
N TYR A 40 -25.36 7.55 15.79
CA TYR A 40 -25.14 7.38 14.35
C TYR A 40 -23.87 8.12 13.88
N ASP A 41 -23.65 9.35 14.34
CA ASP A 41 -22.46 10.13 14.01
C ASP A 41 -21.17 9.47 14.57
N LEU A 42 -21.27 8.81 15.74
CA LEU A 42 -20.17 8.02 16.32
C LEU A 42 -19.86 6.74 15.52
N VAL A 43 -20.86 6.13 14.87
CA VAL A 43 -20.63 4.95 14.02
C VAL A 43 -19.75 5.33 12.83
N ASP A 44 -20.02 6.46 12.18
CA ASP A 44 -19.21 6.93 11.04
C ASP A 44 -17.77 7.24 11.45
N LEU A 45 -17.56 7.89 12.60
CA LEU A 45 -16.22 8.12 13.15
C LEU A 45 -15.49 6.80 13.48
N LYS A 46 -16.21 5.80 14.03
CA LYS A 46 -15.65 4.46 14.28
C LYS A 46 -15.29 3.72 12.99
N VAL A 47 -16.05 3.91 11.91
CA VAL A 47 -15.71 3.37 10.59
C VAL A 47 -14.39 3.96 10.10
N ILE A 48 -14.20 5.28 10.19
CA ILE A 48 -12.93 5.93 9.85
C ILE A 48 -11.79 5.36 10.70
N GLN A 49 -11.97 5.30 12.01
CA GLN A 49 -10.97 4.78 12.93
C GLN A 49 -10.57 3.33 12.57
N THR A 50 -11.55 2.47 12.34
CA THR A 50 -11.34 1.02 12.19
C THR A 50 -10.81 0.66 10.81
N PHE A 51 -11.33 1.26 9.74
CA PHE A 51 -11.03 0.83 8.37
C PHE A 51 -10.01 1.71 7.66
N TYR A 52 -9.73 2.90 8.17
CA TYR A 52 -8.80 3.84 7.54
C TYR A 52 -7.62 4.15 8.47
N SER A 53 -7.89 4.70 9.65
CA SER A 53 -6.85 5.10 10.61
C SER A 53 -6.00 3.92 11.07
N SER A 54 -6.64 2.83 11.53
CA SER A 54 -5.92 1.63 11.98
C SER A 54 -5.06 1.02 10.87
N LYS A 55 -5.54 1.04 9.62
CA LYS A 55 -4.85 0.45 8.47
C LYS A 55 -3.63 1.25 8.07
N ILE A 56 -3.69 2.59 8.15
CA ILE A 56 -2.50 3.42 8.01
C ILE A 56 -1.50 3.11 9.13
N LYS A 57 -1.95 3.09 10.38
CA LYS A 57 -1.12 2.86 11.56
C LYS A 57 -0.36 1.53 11.46
N ASP A 58 -1.08 0.47 11.10
CA ASP A 58 -0.55 -0.90 11.03
C ASP A 58 0.13 -1.19 9.68
N LYS A 59 0.21 -0.20 8.78
CA LYS A 59 0.77 -0.30 7.41
C LYS A 59 0.08 -1.35 6.54
N LEU A 60 -1.18 -1.66 6.84
CA LEU A 60 -2.03 -2.59 6.09
C LEU A 60 -2.76 -1.85 4.96
N TYR A 61 -1.99 -1.21 4.08
CA TYR A 61 -2.54 -0.32 3.06
C TYR A 61 -3.46 -1.04 2.08
N GLU A 62 -3.23 -2.33 1.80
CA GLU A 62 -4.09 -3.13 0.91
C GLU A 62 -5.50 -3.35 1.47
N HIS A 63 -5.66 -3.18 2.78
CA HIS A 63 -6.92 -3.39 3.50
C HIS A 63 -7.74 -2.11 3.64
N ILE A 64 -7.24 -0.97 3.17
CA ILE A 64 -8.00 0.28 3.14
C ILE A 64 -9.12 0.13 2.11
N PRO A 65 -10.40 0.36 2.47
CA PRO A 65 -11.50 0.30 1.52
C PRO A 65 -11.30 1.29 0.36
N ASN A 66 -11.44 0.80 -0.86
CA ASN A 66 -11.28 1.58 -2.10
C ASN A 66 -12.60 1.87 -2.83
N ASP A 67 -13.73 1.63 -2.16
CA ASP A 67 -15.08 1.88 -2.66
C ASP A 67 -15.38 3.39 -2.62
N TYR A 68 -15.46 3.99 -3.80
CA TYR A 68 -15.62 5.43 -3.96
C TYR A 68 -16.96 5.95 -3.40
N ASP A 69 -18.04 5.18 -3.56
CA ASP A 69 -19.36 5.58 -3.07
C ASP A 69 -19.40 5.57 -1.54
N LYS A 70 -18.77 4.56 -0.91
CA LYS A 70 -18.64 4.52 0.55
C LYS A 70 -17.77 5.66 1.08
N TYR A 71 -16.68 5.97 0.39
CA TYR A 71 -15.83 7.10 0.73
C TYR A 71 -16.61 8.42 0.70
N ILE A 72 -17.35 8.68 -0.38
CA ILE A 72 -18.16 9.91 -0.52
C ILE A 72 -19.19 10.00 0.59
N LYS A 73 -19.93 8.92 0.87
CA LYS A 73 -20.94 8.89 1.92
C LYS A 73 -20.35 9.22 3.28
N LEU A 74 -19.20 8.61 3.60
CA LEU A 74 -18.50 8.83 4.86
C LEU A 74 -17.97 10.27 4.97
N TYR A 75 -17.41 10.80 3.89
CA TYR A 75 -16.95 12.19 3.84
C TYR A 75 -18.09 13.18 4.09
N TYR A 76 -19.24 12.99 3.44
CA TYR A 76 -20.42 13.84 3.66
C TYR A 76 -21.00 13.69 5.07
N ALA A 77 -20.99 12.48 5.63
CA ALA A 77 -21.42 12.27 7.01
C ALA A 77 -20.56 13.08 7.98
N ILE A 78 -19.24 13.09 7.80
CA ILE A 78 -18.34 13.91 8.61
C ILE A 78 -18.58 15.42 8.44
N GLU A 79 -18.81 15.90 7.21
CA GLU A 79 -19.18 17.30 6.99
C GLU A 79 -20.47 17.69 7.72
N LYS A 80 -21.47 16.80 7.73
CA LYS A 80 -22.71 16.99 8.49
C LYS A 80 -22.48 16.98 10.00
N ILE A 81 -21.51 16.21 10.50
CA ILE A 81 -21.13 16.23 11.92
C ILE A 81 -20.46 17.56 12.26
N LYS A 82 -19.50 18.01 11.43
CA LYS A 82 -18.79 19.28 11.62
C LYS A 82 -19.75 20.46 11.72
N SER A 83 -20.77 20.52 10.87
CA SER A 83 -21.74 21.63 10.87
C SER A 83 -22.61 21.72 12.12
N LYS A 84 -22.75 20.64 12.89
CA LYS A 84 -23.47 20.61 14.18
C LYS A 84 -22.60 21.01 15.37
N ILE A 85 -21.27 20.99 15.23
CA ILE A 85 -20.34 21.18 16.34
C ILE A 85 -19.99 22.67 16.46
N THR A 86 -20.33 23.25 17.61
CA THR A 86 -19.91 24.63 17.96
C THR A 86 -18.56 24.66 18.70
N ASN A 87 -18.20 23.56 19.39
CA ASN A 87 -16.97 23.48 20.16
C ASN A 87 -15.73 23.33 19.25
N GLN A 88 -14.80 24.28 19.33
CA GLN A 88 -13.60 24.29 18.48
C GLN A 88 -12.66 23.08 18.69
N LYS A 89 -12.57 22.56 19.92
CA LYS A 89 -11.71 21.39 20.23
C LYS A 89 -12.29 20.12 19.59
N LEU A 90 -13.60 19.93 19.72
CA LEU A 90 -14.31 18.81 19.11
C LEU A 90 -14.31 18.89 17.59
N LEU A 91 -14.48 20.10 17.04
CA LEU A 91 -14.38 20.35 15.60
C LEU A 91 -13.01 19.94 15.07
N THR A 92 -11.94 20.26 15.80
CA THR A 92 -10.57 19.88 15.44
C THR A 92 -10.39 18.36 15.45
N MET A 93 -10.94 17.63 16.43
CA MET A 93 -10.88 16.16 16.46
C MET A 93 -11.61 15.53 15.28
N VAL A 94 -12.77 16.05 14.91
CA VAL A 94 -13.53 15.58 13.74
C VAL A 94 -12.80 15.94 12.44
N GLN A 95 -12.15 17.09 12.37
CA GLN A 95 -11.29 17.46 11.24
C GLN A 95 -10.12 16.48 11.08
N ILE A 96 -9.46 16.10 12.18
CA ILE A 96 -8.39 15.09 12.14
C ILE A 96 -8.92 13.75 11.62
N ALA A 97 -10.14 13.35 11.99
CA ALA A 97 -10.76 12.15 11.46
C ALA A 97 -10.99 12.26 9.94
N GLN A 98 -11.49 13.40 9.46
CA GLN A 98 -11.65 13.66 8.03
C GLN A 98 -10.32 13.63 7.27
N ASP A 99 -9.30 14.31 7.79
CA ASP A 99 -7.97 14.34 7.20
C ASP A 99 -7.34 12.94 7.19
N THR A 100 -7.61 12.13 8.21
CA THR A 100 -7.19 10.73 8.27
C THR A 100 -7.88 9.88 7.20
N LEU A 101 -9.18 10.08 6.97
CA LEU A 101 -9.91 9.40 5.89
C LEU A 101 -9.29 9.74 4.52
N GLN A 102 -9.07 11.01 4.23
CA GLN A 102 -8.43 11.43 2.98
C GLN A 102 -6.98 10.94 2.88
N GLY A 103 -6.22 11.04 3.97
CA GLY A 103 -4.86 10.55 4.08
C GLY A 103 -4.74 9.05 3.85
N ALA A 104 -5.72 8.25 4.28
CA ALA A 104 -5.75 6.81 4.06
C ALA A 104 -5.91 6.46 2.58
N ILE A 105 -6.81 7.14 1.87
CA ILE A 105 -6.98 6.96 0.42
C ILE A 105 -5.71 7.35 -0.33
N ASN A 106 -5.07 8.46 0.07
CA ASN A 106 -3.80 8.87 -0.50
C ASN A 106 -2.69 7.84 -0.23
N ALA A 107 -2.63 7.30 0.99
CA ALA A 107 -1.66 6.26 1.36
C ALA A 107 -1.88 4.97 0.55
N TYR A 108 -3.13 4.53 0.37
CA TYR A 108 -3.49 3.41 -0.51
C TYR A 108 -2.98 3.63 -1.93
N ALA A 109 -3.25 4.80 -2.51
CA ALA A 109 -2.83 5.13 -3.87
C ALA A 109 -1.30 5.19 -4.02
N LEU A 110 -0.61 5.83 -3.08
CA LEU A 110 0.86 5.91 -3.06
C LEU A 110 1.50 4.52 -2.92
N TYR A 111 0.93 3.67 -2.08
CA TYR A 111 1.40 2.30 -1.90
C TYR A 111 1.24 1.48 -3.18
N GLY A 112 0.09 1.58 -3.86
CA GLY A 112 -0.12 0.95 -5.17
C GLY A 112 0.87 1.41 -6.23
N THR A 113 1.14 2.71 -6.30
CA THR A 113 2.17 3.27 -7.21
C THR A 113 3.57 2.75 -6.88
N ASN A 114 3.92 2.62 -5.60
CA ASN A 114 5.22 2.08 -5.19
C ASN A 114 5.38 0.61 -5.62
N ILE A 115 4.32 -0.19 -5.49
CA ILE A 115 4.30 -1.57 -5.97
C ILE A 115 4.48 -1.63 -7.50
N ALA A 116 3.76 -0.79 -8.25
CA ALA A 116 3.93 -0.71 -9.70
C ALA A 116 5.37 -0.38 -10.10
N LEU A 117 5.98 0.62 -9.46
CA LEU A 117 7.39 0.99 -9.69
C LEU A 117 8.35 -0.15 -9.34
N THR A 118 8.05 -0.92 -8.28
CA THR A 118 8.86 -2.08 -7.90
C THR A 118 8.78 -3.18 -8.96
N ILE A 119 7.59 -3.41 -9.52
CA ILE A 119 7.36 -4.36 -10.62
C ILE A 119 8.14 -3.93 -11.86
N ASP A 120 8.03 -2.67 -12.28
CA ASP A 120 8.75 -2.13 -13.45
C ASP A 120 10.26 -2.26 -13.27
N LYS A 121 10.77 -1.92 -12.07
CA LYS A 121 12.18 -2.07 -11.74
C LYS A 121 12.67 -3.50 -11.88
N VAL A 122 11.90 -4.48 -11.41
CA VAL A 122 12.25 -5.91 -11.56
C VAL A 122 12.21 -6.33 -13.02
N GLY A 123 11.19 -5.89 -13.77
CA GLY A 123 11.12 -6.13 -15.22
C GLY A 123 12.34 -5.59 -15.96
N LEU A 124 12.72 -4.35 -15.71
CA LEU A 124 13.90 -3.71 -16.31
C LEU A 124 15.20 -4.42 -15.94
N LYS A 125 15.37 -4.80 -14.67
CA LYS A 125 16.55 -5.57 -14.24
C LYS A 125 16.65 -6.90 -14.98
N LYS A 126 15.53 -7.59 -15.15
CA LYS A 126 15.50 -8.84 -15.91
C LYS A 126 15.87 -8.61 -17.38
N THR A 127 15.37 -7.56 -18.01
CA THR A 127 15.77 -7.21 -19.39
C THR A 127 17.27 -6.93 -19.49
N ILE A 128 17.84 -6.20 -18.51
CA ILE A 128 19.28 -5.94 -18.45
C ILE A 128 20.05 -7.26 -18.30
N GLU A 129 19.64 -8.14 -17.39
CA GLU A 129 20.27 -9.46 -17.19
C GLU A 129 20.15 -10.33 -18.45
N ASP A 130 19.02 -10.33 -19.15
CA ASP A 130 18.83 -11.06 -20.40
C ASP A 130 19.76 -10.54 -21.52
N ILE A 131 19.99 -9.22 -21.58
CA ILE A 131 20.96 -8.60 -22.51
C ILE A 131 22.39 -8.98 -22.14
N LEU A 132 22.76 -8.86 -20.84
CA LEU A 132 24.12 -9.11 -20.36
C LEU A 132 24.51 -10.60 -20.36
N SER A 133 23.55 -11.49 -20.16
CA SER A 133 23.77 -12.94 -20.14
C SER A 133 23.96 -13.54 -21.53
N GLY A 134 23.96 -12.72 -22.59
CA GLY A 134 24.23 -13.19 -23.94
C GLY A 134 23.26 -14.28 -24.38
N LYS A 135 21.99 -14.27 -23.95
CA LYS A 135 20.99 -15.28 -24.37
C LYS A 135 20.78 -15.35 -25.89
N ASN A 136 21.25 -14.35 -26.62
CA ASN A 136 21.28 -14.32 -28.09
C ASN A 136 22.61 -14.79 -28.70
N GLU A 137 23.60 -15.15 -27.89
CA GLU A 137 24.86 -15.75 -28.32
C GLU A 137 24.67 -17.27 -28.42
N LYS A 138 24.80 -17.78 -29.65
CA LYS A 138 24.61 -19.19 -29.94
C LYS A 138 25.84 -19.97 -29.43
N PHE A 139 25.73 -20.59 -28.27
CA PHE A 139 26.74 -21.54 -27.81
C PHE A 139 26.74 -22.77 -28.73
N ILE A 140 27.87 -23.03 -29.39
CA ILE A 140 28.12 -24.28 -30.11
C ILE A 140 28.72 -25.25 -29.08
N GLU A 141 27.90 -26.10 -28.46
CA GLU A 141 28.39 -27.17 -27.60
C GLU A 141 29.01 -28.29 -28.43
N MET A 142 30.28 -28.61 -28.19
CA MET A 142 30.89 -29.85 -28.67
C MET A 142 30.47 -30.99 -27.75
N ALA A 143 29.67 -31.90 -28.29
CA ALA A 143 29.10 -33.02 -27.56
C ALA A 143 30.17 -33.99 -27.03
N GLN A 144 30.27 -34.11 -25.71
CA GLN A 144 30.83 -35.31 -25.05
C GLN A 144 29.77 -35.87 -24.10
N ALA A 145 29.30 -37.08 -24.41
CA ALA A 145 28.24 -37.75 -23.67
C ALA A 145 28.80 -38.51 -22.46
N THR A 146 28.36 -38.14 -21.26
CA THR A 146 28.25 -39.07 -20.12
C THR A 146 26.89 -38.85 -19.46
N GLY A 147 26.18 -39.95 -19.18
CA GLY A 147 24.76 -39.94 -18.83
C GLY A 147 24.53 -39.76 -17.32
N GLN A 148 23.90 -38.65 -16.94
CA GLN A 148 23.24 -38.48 -15.66
C GLN A 148 21.80 -38.02 -15.92
N LEU A 149 20.81 -38.81 -15.47
CA LEU A 149 19.40 -38.55 -15.72
C LEU A 149 18.80 -37.84 -14.49
N VAL A 150 18.74 -36.51 -14.55
CA VAL A 150 18.06 -35.67 -13.56
C VAL A 150 16.72 -35.22 -14.14
N ILE A 151 15.61 -35.61 -13.48
CA ILE A 151 14.27 -35.15 -13.85
C ILE A 151 13.97 -33.87 -13.06
N THR A 152 14.18 -32.72 -13.70
CA THR A 152 13.78 -31.42 -13.16
C THR A 152 12.39 -31.07 -13.68
N LYS A 153 11.39 -30.98 -12.78
CA LYS A 153 10.08 -30.40 -13.11
C LYS A 153 10.12 -28.89 -12.85
N THR A 154 10.15 -28.11 -13.91
CA THR A 154 10.04 -26.65 -13.84
C THR A 154 8.56 -26.27 -13.95
N PHE A 155 8.03 -25.58 -12.96
CA PHE A 155 6.69 -24.99 -13.02
C PHE A 155 6.81 -23.51 -13.38
N LYS A 156 6.13 -23.09 -14.45
CA LYS A 156 5.99 -21.67 -14.78
C LYS A 156 4.76 -21.12 -14.06
N LEU A 157 4.99 -20.30 -13.03
CA LEU A 157 3.92 -19.60 -12.33
C LEU A 157 3.29 -18.54 -13.23
N ALA A 158 1.99 -18.28 -13.04
CA ALA A 158 1.33 -17.15 -13.68
C ALA A 158 1.94 -15.82 -13.18
N PRO A 159 1.95 -14.76 -14.01
CA PRO A 159 2.58 -13.48 -13.65
C PRO A 159 2.14 -12.92 -12.30
N LEU A 160 0.85 -12.98 -11.98
CA LEU A 160 0.28 -12.52 -10.71
C LEU A 160 0.97 -13.14 -9.48
N PHE A 161 1.19 -14.45 -9.48
CA PHE A 161 1.83 -15.14 -8.34
C PHE A 161 3.32 -14.83 -8.26
N ASN A 162 3.98 -14.64 -9.41
CA ASN A 162 5.37 -14.22 -9.43
C ASN A 162 5.53 -12.81 -8.83
N TYR A 163 4.68 -11.86 -9.24
CA TYR A 163 4.66 -10.51 -8.66
C TYR A 163 4.29 -10.51 -7.18
N TYR A 164 3.37 -11.38 -6.75
CA TYR A 164 3.07 -11.55 -5.34
C TYR A 164 4.32 -11.92 -4.55
N ILE A 165 5.09 -12.91 -5.02
CA ILE A 165 6.30 -13.36 -4.33
C ILE A 165 7.35 -12.25 -4.29
N ILE A 166 7.48 -11.46 -5.35
CA ILE A 166 8.40 -10.32 -5.40
C ILE A 166 8.04 -9.25 -4.36
N VAL A 167 6.75 -8.96 -4.20
CA VAL A 167 6.27 -7.87 -3.33
C VAL A 167 6.13 -8.30 -1.88
N TYR A 168 5.57 -9.48 -1.64
CA TYR A 168 5.17 -9.96 -0.31
C TYR A 168 5.99 -11.14 0.20
N GLY A 169 6.86 -11.72 -0.62
CA GLY A 169 7.57 -12.95 -0.32
C GLY A 169 6.73 -14.21 -0.60
N MET A 170 7.38 -15.37 -0.41
CA MET A 170 6.71 -16.66 -0.55
C MET A 170 5.74 -16.87 0.61
N PRO A 171 4.49 -17.31 0.35
CA PRO A 171 3.56 -17.62 1.43
C PRO A 171 4.08 -18.75 2.31
N ALA A 172 3.72 -18.70 3.60
CA ALA A 172 4.05 -19.77 4.53
C ALA A 172 3.45 -21.11 4.07
N PHE A 173 4.18 -22.19 4.33
CA PHE A 173 3.75 -23.53 3.95
C PHE A 173 2.36 -23.85 4.54
N GLY A 174 1.43 -24.28 3.69
CA GLY A 174 0.06 -24.62 4.07
C GLY A 174 -0.93 -23.46 4.21
N VAL A 175 -0.48 -22.19 4.15
CA VAL A 175 -1.38 -21.01 4.26
C VAL A 175 -1.87 -20.54 2.89
N GLY A 176 -1.06 -20.73 1.84
CA GLY A 176 -1.38 -20.26 0.49
C GLY A 176 -1.28 -18.74 0.35
N PHE A 177 -1.70 -18.23 -0.81
CA PHE A 177 -1.62 -16.81 -1.11
C PHE A 177 -2.78 -16.03 -0.49
N ASP A 178 -2.49 -14.90 0.15
CA ASP A 178 -3.49 -14.02 0.76
C ASP A 178 -4.42 -13.42 -0.32
N PRO A 179 -5.74 -13.65 -0.24
CA PRO A 179 -6.70 -13.21 -1.26
C PRO A 179 -6.84 -11.69 -1.34
N ILE A 180 -6.67 -10.96 -0.23
CA ILE A 180 -6.76 -9.49 -0.21
C ILE A 180 -5.57 -8.91 -0.96
N LYS A 181 -4.37 -9.41 -0.67
CA LYS A 181 -3.14 -8.99 -1.35
C LYS A 181 -3.15 -9.38 -2.83
N ILE A 182 -3.70 -10.55 -3.18
CA ILE A 182 -3.91 -10.94 -4.57
C ILE A 182 -4.85 -9.97 -5.28
N LYS A 183 -6.00 -9.65 -4.68
CA LYS A 183 -6.98 -8.74 -5.29
C LYS A 183 -6.35 -7.37 -5.52
N PHE A 184 -5.71 -6.81 -4.50
CA PHE A 184 -5.01 -5.53 -4.60
C PHE A 184 -3.96 -5.55 -5.71
N LEU A 185 -3.13 -6.59 -5.77
CA LEU A 185 -2.09 -6.71 -6.78
C LEU A 185 -2.69 -6.85 -8.19
N THR A 186 -3.80 -7.57 -8.32
CA THR A 186 -4.54 -7.70 -9.59
C THR A 186 -5.02 -6.32 -10.07
N ASP A 187 -5.60 -5.52 -9.18
CA ASP A 187 -6.07 -4.17 -9.50
C ASP A 187 -4.90 -3.27 -9.93
N VAL A 188 -3.74 -3.37 -9.26
CA VAL A 188 -2.52 -2.64 -9.64
C VAL A 188 -2.01 -3.09 -11.01
N LEU A 189 -1.95 -4.39 -11.29
CA LEU A 189 -1.46 -4.90 -12.58
C LEU A 189 -2.36 -4.47 -13.74
N VAL A 190 -3.68 -4.61 -13.59
CA VAL A 190 -4.66 -4.19 -14.61
C VAL A 190 -4.57 -2.70 -14.88
N LYS A 191 -4.44 -1.88 -13.83
CA LYS A 191 -4.27 -0.42 -13.98
C LYS A 191 -3.02 -0.03 -14.76
N ASN A 192 -1.96 -0.85 -14.68
CA ASN A 192 -0.71 -0.63 -15.43
C ASN A 192 -0.68 -1.37 -16.78
N GLY A 193 -1.81 -1.92 -17.23
CA GLY A 193 -1.91 -2.62 -18.52
C GLY A 193 -1.22 -3.98 -18.57
N ILE A 194 -0.83 -4.54 -17.41
CA ILE A 194 -0.21 -5.85 -17.32
C ILE A 194 -1.31 -6.89 -17.11
N ASN A 195 -1.33 -7.94 -17.93
CA ASN A 195 -2.27 -9.03 -17.73
C ASN A 195 -1.83 -9.89 -16.52
N PRO A 196 -2.64 -10.01 -15.46
CA PRO A 196 -2.27 -10.77 -14.28
C PRO A 196 -2.13 -12.29 -14.55
N TYR A 197 -2.76 -12.80 -15.59
CA TYR A 197 -2.84 -14.23 -15.88
C TYR A 197 -2.05 -14.67 -17.12
N LYS A 198 -1.49 -13.74 -17.90
CA LYS A 198 -0.76 -14.02 -19.14
C LYS A 198 0.49 -13.15 -19.25
#